data_AF-A0A842VDE9-F1
#
_entry.id   AF-A0A842VDE9-F1
#
_cell.length_a   1.000
_cell.length_b   1.000
_cell.length_c   1.000
_cell.angle_alpha   90.00
_cell.angle_beta   90.00
_cell.angle_gamma   90.00
#
_symmetry.space_group_name_H-M   'P 1'
#
loop_
_entity.id
_entity.type
_entity.pdbx_description
1 polymer ?
#
loop_
_entity_poly.entity_id
_entity_poly.type
_entity_poly.pdbx_seq_one_letter_code
_entity_poly.pdbx_strand_id
1 'polypeptide(L)'
;MRCRVPLFLDARISYLLLVGLHYLKLVGQKVFMHAHLPSLMKKEDILIVSDLHLCEGDASPNEDFFYDKEFSHFLDHFGAAKTLLIINGDFIDFLQVTSKGGFSDLTDNERRFGLGTEENKSVFKLRAVFHAHKRFFAALARFVSQGNRVVILPGNHDMEFFWPRVRETFFEELERIKKIPAIRSRIQFLPWFYYEPGFLYVDHGCQYDPINSYDNFLYPLLPNNPRQLDLPFGSFLVRYLFNLIEKTDPLADNFKPPIKYINVALQRDPLHVAQTISRYVPALLRIWVKSVSSQNPSEQHRIEQENNRRLVALAKQHQIPLSTISQLVSLWSRSLLH
;
A
#
# COMPACT_ATOMS: atom_id res chain seq x y z
N MET A 1 37.15 -16.66 25.95
CA MET A 1 37.59 -15.28 25.64
C MET A 1 36.37 -14.44 25.31
N ARG A 2 36.03 -13.48 26.16
CA ARG A 2 34.97 -12.50 25.95
C ARG A 2 35.57 -11.35 25.13
N CYS A 3 35.00 -11.04 23.96
CA CYS A 3 35.30 -9.80 23.27
C CYS A 3 34.08 -8.88 23.37
N ARG A 4 34.21 -7.84 24.18
CA ARG A 4 33.29 -6.70 24.25
C ARG A 4 33.68 -5.72 23.15
N VAL A 5 32.71 -5.23 22.38
CA VAL A 5 32.86 -4.04 21.52
C VAL A 5 31.80 -3.03 21.98
N PRO A 6 32.14 -1.73 22.12
CA PRO A 6 31.35 -0.79 22.91
C PRO A 6 30.11 -0.29 22.15
N LEU A 7 29.03 -0.09 22.91
CA LEU A 7 27.90 0.77 22.54
C LEU A 7 28.41 2.20 22.34
N PHE A 8 28.05 2.79 21.21
CA PHE A 8 27.79 4.22 21.14
C PHE A 8 26.35 4.40 20.65
N LEU A 9 25.49 4.78 21.59
CA LEU A 9 24.16 5.31 21.37
C LEU A 9 24.33 6.73 20.83
N ASP A 10 24.04 6.94 19.56
CA ASP A 10 23.56 8.24 19.08
C ASP A 10 22.15 8.00 18.53
N ALA A 11 21.18 8.62 19.16
CA ALA A 11 19.76 8.45 18.86
C ALA A 11 19.43 9.38 17.65
N ARG A 12 18.56 9.09 16.68
CA ARG A 12 17.23 8.45 16.73
C ARG A 12 16.78 8.13 15.30
N ILE A 13 17.09 6.93 14.81
CA ILE A 13 16.29 6.31 13.75
C ILE A 13 16.10 4.87 14.21
N SER A 14 14.92 4.54 14.71
CA SER A 14 14.57 3.15 15.02
C SER A 14 13.90 2.55 13.78
N TYR A 15 14.67 1.82 12.97
CA TYR A 15 14.09 0.96 11.94
C TYR A 15 13.54 -0.30 12.62
N LEU A 16 12.24 -0.54 12.50
CA LEU A 16 11.68 -1.88 12.64
C LEU A 16 11.16 -2.29 11.25
N LEU A 17 12.06 -2.83 10.43
CA LEU A 17 11.66 -3.58 9.23
C LEU A 17 11.12 -4.94 9.70
N LEU A 18 9.80 -5.14 9.65
CA LEU A 18 9.22 -6.49 9.62
C LEU A 18 9.28 -6.98 8.16
N VAL A 19 10.51 -7.19 7.67
CA VAL A 19 10.73 -7.76 6.33
C VAL A 19 11.05 -9.24 6.49
N GLY A 20 10.16 -10.09 5.97
CA GLY A 20 10.46 -11.48 5.71
C GLY A 20 11.73 -11.57 4.85
N LEU A 21 12.78 -12.14 5.45
CA LEU A 21 14.06 -12.54 4.86
C LEU A 21 14.18 -12.38 3.34
N HIS A 22 15.01 -11.43 2.88
CA HIS A 22 15.99 -11.64 1.80
C HIS A 22 17.20 -10.71 2.01
N TYR A 23 18.38 -11.33 2.06
CA TYR A 23 19.69 -10.70 2.18
C TYR A 23 20.06 -10.01 0.87
N LEU A 24 20.48 -8.73 0.91
CA LEU A 24 21.30 -8.14 -0.16
C LEU A 24 22.52 -7.43 0.41
N LYS A 25 23.68 -7.86 -0.06
CA LYS A 25 25.02 -7.44 0.33
C LYS A 25 25.46 -6.35 -0.64
N LEU A 26 25.70 -5.11 -0.18
CA LEU A 26 26.30 -4.06 -1.01
C LEU A 26 27.72 -3.72 -0.53
N VAL A 27 28.65 -3.87 -1.47
CA VAL A 27 30.09 -3.57 -1.37
C VAL A 27 30.31 -2.07 -1.59
N GLY A 28 31.19 -1.47 -0.79
CA GLY A 28 31.27 -0.02 -0.63
C GLY A 28 32.09 0.76 -1.66
N GLN A 29 31.99 2.09 -1.52
CA GLN A 29 33.09 3.05 -1.69
C GLN A 29 32.79 4.29 -0.83
N LYS A 30 33.79 4.77 -0.08
CA LYS A 30 33.72 5.91 0.83
C LYS A 30 33.96 7.21 0.07
N VAL A 31 33.09 8.20 0.24
CA VAL A 31 33.39 9.61 -0.06
C VAL A 31 32.89 10.44 1.12
N PHE A 32 33.80 11.17 1.77
CA PHE A 32 33.49 12.11 2.86
C PHE A 32 33.39 13.52 2.29
N MET A 33 32.24 14.19 2.46
CA MET A 33 32.14 15.65 2.40
C MET A 33 31.60 16.16 3.74
N HIS A 34 32.39 17.00 4.40
CA HIS A 34 32.00 17.71 5.61
C HIS A 34 31.30 19.01 5.19
N ALA A 35 29.97 19.06 5.33
CA ALA A 35 29.20 20.29 5.20
C ALA A 35 28.67 20.67 6.58
N HIS A 36 28.97 21.89 7.03
CA HIS A 36 28.43 22.48 8.25
C HIS A 36 26.90 22.58 8.10
N LEU A 37 26.15 21.71 8.78
CA LEU A 37 24.70 21.83 8.91
C LEU A 37 24.37 22.82 10.05
N PRO A 38 23.61 23.91 9.79
CA PRO A 38 23.20 24.84 10.82
C PRO A 38 22.29 24.15 11.85
N SER A 39 22.41 24.60 13.10
CA SER A 39 21.73 24.13 14.32
C SER A 39 20.46 23.27 14.10
N LEU A 40 20.55 22.00 14.50
CA LEU A 40 19.41 21.08 14.64
C LEU A 40 18.43 21.62 15.70
N MET A 41 17.51 22.50 15.27
CA MET A 41 16.24 22.70 15.99
C MET A 41 15.60 21.33 16.19
N LYS A 42 15.18 21.02 17.42
CA LYS A 42 14.68 19.71 17.86
C LYS A 42 13.68 19.13 16.83
N LYS A 43 14.16 18.21 15.99
CA LYS A 43 13.40 17.58 14.91
C LYS A 43 12.39 16.61 15.52
N GLU A 44 11.19 16.51 14.92
CA GLU A 44 10.17 15.54 15.30
C GLU A 44 10.76 14.11 15.23
N ASP A 45 10.46 13.22 16.18
CA ASP A 45 10.86 11.81 16.05
C ASP A 45 10.07 11.19 14.88
N ILE A 46 10.72 10.37 14.03
CA ILE A 46 10.05 9.77 12.86
C ILE A 46 9.94 8.26 13.02
N LEU A 47 8.72 7.75 12.86
CA LEU A 47 8.40 6.34 12.79
C LEU A 47 7.94 6.02 11.37
N ILE A 48 8.43 4.92 10.79
CA ILE A 48 8.02 4.48 9.45
C ILE A 48 7.56 3.03 9.57
N VAL A 49 6.35 2.76 9.09
CA VAL A 49 5.77 1.43 8.95
C VAL A 49 5.28 1.24 7.52
N SER A 50 5.21 0.02 7.03
CA SER A 50 4.84 -0.33 5.65
C SER A 50 4.23 -1.73 5.63
N ASP A 51 3.47 -2.07 4.59
CA ASP A 51 3.07 -3.45 4.30
C ASP A 51 2.39 -4.15 5.49
N LEU A 52 1.46 -3.42 6.13
CA LEU A 52 0.69 -3.98 7.24
C LEU A 52 -0.45 -4.87 6.74
N HIS A 53 -1.01 -4.60 5.56
CA HIS A 53 -2.03 -5.43 4.89
C HIS A 53 -3.25 -5.77 5.76
N LEU A 54 -3.82 -4.77 6.44
CA LEU A 54 -5.05 -4.98 7.23
C LEU A 54 -6.23 -5.34 6.31
N CYS A 55 -6.96 -6.41 6.63
CA CYS A 55 -8.10 -6.89 5.86
C CYS A 55 -9.39 -6.98 6.72
N GLU A 56 -10.11 -8.11 6.69
CA GLU A 56 -11.44 -8.28 7.30
C GLU A 56 -11.38 -8.95 8.69
N GLY A 57 -10.19 -9.04 9.28
CA GLY A 57 -9.90 -9.63 10.57
C GLY A 57 -9.93 -11.16 10.56
N ASP A 58 -9.72 -11.75 11.74
CA ASP A 58 -9.56 -13.20 11.99
C ASP A 58 -10.61 -14.13 11.34
N ALA A 59 -11.79 -13.61 11.01
CA ALA A 59 -12.85 -14.38 10.36
C ALA A 59 -12.62 -14.57 8.85
N SER A 60 -11.71 -13.80 8.25
CA SER A 60 -11.35 -13.89 6.84
C SER A 60 -10.17 -14.83 6.63
N PRO A 61 -10.25 -15.76 5.66
CA PRO A 61 -9.10 -16.59 5.30
C PRO A 61 -7.99 -15.80 4.58
N ASN A 62 -8.25 -14.55 4.21
CA ASN A 62 -7.30 -13.66 3.55
C ASN A 62 -6.74 -12.59 4.52
N GLU A 63 -6.88 -12.79 5.84
CA GLU A 63 -6.30 -11.87 6.82
C GLU A 63 -4.85 -12.24 7.11
N ASP A 64 -3.95 -11.28 6.94
CA ASP A 64 -2.51 -11.45 7.16
C ASP A 64 -1.99 -10.62 8.36
N PHE A 65 -2.80 -9.68 8.88
CA PHE A 65 -2.43 -8.80 9.98
C PHE A 65 -3.09 -9.20 11.31
N PHE A 66 -2.29 -9.79 12.20
CA PHE A 66 -2.71 -10.20 13.55
C PHE A 66 -2.11 -9.35 14.68
N TYR A 67 -1.54 -8.19 14.33
CA TYR A 67 -0.63 -7.43 15.21
C TYR A 67 -1.24 -6.13 15.75
N ASP A 68 -2.57 -6.04 15.87
CA ASP A 68 -3.28 -4.89 16.45
C ASP A 68 -2.71 -4.47 17.83
N LYS A 69 -2.35 -5.46 18.65
CA LYS A 69 -1.82 -5.23 19.99
C LYS A 69 -0.41 -4.66 19.95
N GLU A 70 0.43 -5.24 19.14
CA GLU A 70 1.83 -4.89 18.95
C GLU A 70 1.94 -3.50 18.33
N PHE A 71 1.12 -3.19 17.32
CA PHE A 71 1.04 -1.86 16.74
C PHE A 71 0.63 -0.80 17.77
N SER A 72 -0.38 -1.10 18.61
CA SER A 72 -0.74 -0.20 19.70
C SER A 72 0.41 0.03 20.67
N HIS A 73 1.10 -1.03 21.11
CA HIS A 73 2.24 -0.92 22.02
C HIS A 73 3.42 -0.19 21.37
N PHE A 74 3.66 -0.40 20.08
CA PHE A 74 4.66 0.31 19.29
C PHE A 74 4.41 1.82 19.32
N LEU A 75 3.18 2.26 19.05
CA LEU A 75 2.82 3.68 19.14
C LEU A 75 2.91 4.22 20.57
N ASP A 76 2.51 3.44 21.58
CA ASP A 76 2.59 3.87 22.98
C ASP A 76 4.05 4.01 23.46
N HIS A 77 4.96 3.16 22.95
CA HIS A 77 6.37 3.17 23.34
C HIS A 77 7.17 4.25 22.61
N PHE A 78 7.00 4.37 21.30
CA PHE A 78 7.81 5.26 20.47
C PHE A 78 7.14 6.60 20.15
N GLY A 79 5.81 6.70 20.33
CA GLY A 79 5.01 7.87 19.95
C GLY A 79 4.96 8.99 21.00
N ALA A 80 6.12 9.46 21.45
CA ALA A 80 6.21 10.62 22.33
C ALA A 80 5.64 11.89 21.64
N ALA A 81 5.41 12.96 22.40
CA ALA A 81 4.89 14.21 21.83
C ALA A 81 5.81 14.77 20.72
N LYS A 82 5.22 15.19 19.60
CA LYS A 82 5.90 15.64 18.37
C LYS A 82 6.58 14.50 17.60
N THR A 83 5.88 13.38 17.47
CA THR A 83 6.28 12.28 16.57
C THR A 83 5.54 12.38 15.24
N LEU A 84 6.23 12.10 14.14
CA LEU A 84 5.68 11.86 12.81
C LEU A 84 5.66 10.35 12.54
N LEU A 85 4.48 9.80 12.29
CA LEU A 85 4.32 8.45 11.75
C LEU A 85 4.13 8.53 10.23
N ILE A 86 4.99 7.88 9.47
CA ILE A 86 4.83 7.66 8.04
C ILE A 86 4.34 6.22 7.85
N ILE A 87 3.14 6.07 7.30
CA ILE A 87 2.60 4.80 6.82
C ILE A 87 2.91 4.74 5.32
N ASN A 88 3.93 3.96 4.97
CA ASN A 88 4.54 3.90 3.64
C ASN A 88 3.82 2.93 2.69
N GLY A 89 2.51 3.08 2.53
CA GLY A 89 1.71 2.22 1.65
C GLY A 89 1.39 0.85 2.21
N ASP A 90 0.48 0.18 1.53
CA ASP A 90 0.02 -1.18 1.78
C ASP A 90 -0.34 -1.46 3.24
N PHE A 91 -0.98 -0.49 3.91
CA PHE A 91 -1.47 -0.71 5.27
C PHE A 91 -2.90 -1.25 5.30
N ILE A 92 -3.66 -1.04 4.22
CA ILE A 92 -4.97 -1.67 4.01
C ILE A 92 -4.84 -2.59 2.81
N ASP A 93 -5.24 -3.85 2.91
CA ASP A 93 -5.36 -4.70 1.73
C ASP A 93 -6.80 -4.66 1.19
N PHE A 94 -7.08 -3.66 0.33
CA PHE A 94 -8.40 -3.58 -0.30
C PHE A 94 -8.65 -4.70 -1.32
N LEU A 95 -7.61 -5.39 -1.79
CA LEU A 95 -7.72 -6.46 -2.78
C LEU A 95 -8.16 -7.77 -2.12
N GLN A 96 -7.78 -8.01 -0.87
CA GLN A 96 -8.12 -9.19 -0.08
C GLN A 96 -9.46 -9.08 0.67
N VAL A 97 -10.05 -7.89 0.78
CA VAL A 97 -11.43 -7.70 1.27
C VAL A 97 -12.41 -8.26 0.24
N THR A 98 -12.96 -9.46 0.51
CA THR A 98 -13.82 -10.17 -0.45
C THR A 98 -15.30 -10.20 -0.04
N SER A 99 -15.67 -9.65 1.11
CA SER A 99 -17.09 -9.46 1.42
C SER A 99 -17.78 -8.52 0.42
N LYS A 100 -19.08 -8.79 0.22
CA LYS A 100 -19.88 -8.16 -0.85
C LYS A 100 -20.85 -7.11 -0.33
N GLY A 101 -20.88 -6.89 0.99
CA GLY A 101 -21.85 -6.00 1.64
C GLY A 101 -23.30 -6.29 1.27
N GLY A 102 -24.12 -5.24 1.31
CA GLY A 102 -25.55 -5.28 0.95
C GLY A 102 -25.85 -4.74 -0.46
N PHE A 103 -24.88 -4.76 -1.38
CA PHE A 103 -25.08 -4.25 -2.74
C PHE A 103 -25.99 -5.19 -3.55
N SER A 104 -27.04 -4.65 -4.17
CA SER A 104 -27.98 -5.41 -5.01
C SER A 104 -27.43 -5.69 -6.41
N ASP A 105 -26.68 -4.74 -6.97
CA ASP A 105 -26.32 -4.70 -8.39
C ASP A 105 -24.88 -5.17 -8.61
N LEU A 106 -24.55 -6.35 -8.11
CA LEU A 106 -23.23 -6.94 -8.29
C LEU A 106 -23.05 -7.48 -9.71
N THR A 107 -21.85 -7.35 -10.26
CA THR A 107 -21.46 -8.08 -11.48
C THR A 107 -21.14 -9.55 -11.15
N ASP A 108 -21.07 -10.43 -12.16
CA ASP A 108 -20.63 -11.82 -11.95
C ASP A 108 -19.21 -11.89 -11.39
N ASN A 109 -18.33 -10.99 -11.83
CA ASN A 109 -16.98 -10.88 -11.30
C ASN A 109 -17.02 -10.53 -9.81
N GLU A 110 -17.86 -9.60 -9.38
CA GLU A 110 -17.94 -9.21 -7.98
C GLU A 110 -18.58 -10.28 -7.09
N ARG A 111 -19.58 -10.99 -7.64
CA ARG A 111 -20.13 -12.18 -7.00
C ARG A 111 -19.09 -13.26 -6.79
N ARG A 112 -18.10 -13.40 -7.67
CA ARG A 112 -17.10 -14.47 -7.60
C ARG A 112 -15.83 -14.09 -6.85
N PHE A 113 -15.33 -12.86 -7.04
CA PHE A 113 -13.99 -12.44 -6.63
C PHE A 113 -13.99 -11.30 -5.60
N GLY A 114 -15.15 -10.78 -5.20
CA GLY A 114 -15.26 -9.63 -4.29
C GLY A 114 -15.46 -8.31 -5.03
N LEU A 115 -15.84 -7.27 -4.29
CA LEU A 115 -16.21 -5.96 -4.85
C LEU A 115 -15.07 -5.30 -5.63
N GLY A 116 -15.38 -4.58 -6.72
CA GLY A 116 -14.39 -3.82 -7.48
C GLY A 116 -13.73 -2.66 -6.72
N THR A 117 -13.01 -1.81 -7.46
CA THR A 117 -12.29 -0.64 -6.94
C THR A 117 -13.09 0.66 -7.05
N GLU A 118 -14.39 0.57 -7.38
CA GLU A 118 -15.32 1.72 -7.37
C GLU A 118 -15.40 2.41 -6.01
N GLU A 119 -15.47 3.75 -6.01
CA GLU A 119 -15.43 4.57 -4.80
C GLU A 119 -16.39 4.09 -3.69
N ASN A 120 -17.66 3.85 -4.00
CA ASN A 120 -18.66 3.41 -3.02
C ASN A 120 -18.38 1.99 -2.46
N LYS A 121 -17.82 1.11 -3.28
CA LYS A 121 -17.43 -0.25 -2.90
C LYS A 121 -16.17 -0.21 -2.04
N SER A 122 -15.19 0.62 -2.39
CA SER A 122 -13.99 0.86 -1.60
C SER A 122 -14.30 1.49 -0.24
N VAL A 123 -15.30 2.37 -0.16
CA VAL A 123 -15.82 2.89 1.13
C VAL A 123 -16.37 1.77 2.02
N PHE A 124 -17.12 0.82 1.44
CA PHE A 124 -17.59 -0.35 2.18
C PHE A 124 -16.41 -1.21 2.66
N LYS A 125 -15.44 -1.50 1.77
CA LYS A 125 -14.26 -2.29 2.11
C LYS A 125 -13.49 -1.66 3.27
N LEU A 126 -13.25 -0.35 3.23
CA LEU A 126 -12.58 0.38 4.30
C LEU A 126 -13.32 0.22 5.64
N ARG A 127 -14.65 0.33 5.65
CA ARG A 127 -15.45 0.16 6.87
C ARG A 127 -15.38 -1.26 7.43
N ALA A 128 -15.29 -2.28 6.58
CA ALA A 128 -15.07 -3.66 7.03
C ALA A 128 -13.73 -3.77 7.77
N VAL A 129 -12.67 -3.16 7.23
CA VAL A 129 -11.34 -3.13 7.87
C VAL A 129 -11.37 -2.36 9.20
N PHE A 130 -12.03 -1.21 9.26
CA PHE A 130 -12.24 -0.48 10.53
C PHE A 130 -13.00 -1.30 11.58
N HIS A 131 -13.98 -2.10 11.14
CA HIS A 131 -14.75 -2.97 12.03
C HIS A 131 -13.90 -4.12 12.57
N ALA A 132 -13.01 -4.69 11.74
CA ALA A 132 -12.10 -5.76 12.13
C ALA A 132 -11.01 -5.27 13.09
N HIS A 133 -10.32 -4.17 12.74
CA HIS A 133 -9.12 -3.71 13.45
C HIS A 133 -9.39 -2.52 14.37
N LYS A 134 -10.43 -2.61 15.20
CA LYS A 134 -10.84 -1.52 16.12
C LYS A 134 -9.69 -1.05 17.01
N ARG A 135 -8.83 -1.98 17.43
CA ARG A 135 -7.70 -1.68 18.32
C ARG A 135 -6.61 -0.90 17.60
N PHE A 136 -6.26 -1.28 16.38
CA PHE A 136 -5.35 -0.54 15.51
C PHE A 136 -5.79 0.92 15.34
N PHE A 137 -7.03 1.14 14.91
CA PHE A 137 -7.54 2.50 14.66
C PHE A 137 -7.74 3.31 15.94
N ALA A 138 -8.07 2.67 17.06
CA ALA A 138 -8.09 3.33 18.37
C ALA A 138 -6.69 3.78 18.82
N ALA A 139 -5.64 3.02 18.51
CA ALA A 139 -4.27 3.40 18.76
C ALA A 139 -3.84 4.58 17.86
N LEU A 140 -4.16 4.53 16.57
CA LEU A 140 -3.87 5.63 15.64
C LEU A 140 -4.59 6.93 16.05
N ALA A 141 -5.87 6.84 16.41
CA ALA A 141 -6.64 7.97 16.92
C ALA A 141 -6.03 8.54 18.21
N ARG A 142 -5.63 7.67 19.16
CA ARG A 142 -4.95 8.10 20.39
C ARG A 142 -3.63 8.83 20.06
N PHE A 143 -2.81 8.27 19.20
CA PHE A 143 -1.53 8.84 18.77
C PHE A 143 -1.71 10.25 18.19
N VAL A 144 -2.65 10.43 17.26
CA VAL A 144 -2.94 11.76 16.69
C VAL A 144 -3.48 12.73 17.75
N SER A 145 -4.31 12.25 18.67
CA SER A 145 -4.87 13.07 19.76
C SER A 145 -3.83 13.61 20.75
N GLN A 146 -2.64 13.01 20.81
CA GLN A 146 -1.51 13.49 21.62
C GLN A 146 -0.71 14.60 20.95
N GLY A 147 -1.14 15.05 19.76
CA GLY A 147 -0.48 16.11 19.00
C GLY A 147 0.55 15.61 18.00
N ASN A 148 0.61 14.30 17.77
CA ASN A 148 1.46 13.68 16.75
C ASN A 148 0.85 13.81 15.35
N ARG A 149 1.66 13.57 14.32
CA ARG A 149 1.27 13.68 12.91
C ARG A 149 1.36 12.33 12.22
N VAL A 150 0.51 12.11 11.22
CA VAL A 150 0.52 10.92 10.39
C VAL A 150 0.58 11.33 8.93
N VAL A 151 1.49 10.73 8.18
CA VAL A 151 1.53 10.80 6.72
C VAL A 151 1.24 9.42 6.18
N ILE A 152 0.34 9.33 5.21
CA ILE A 152 -0.04 8.08 4.55
C ILE A 152 0.36 8.21 3.08
N LEU A 153 1.18 7.27 2.62
CA LEU A 153 1.57 7.10 1.22
C LEU A 153 0.77 5.95 0.61
N PRO A 154 0.48 5.97 -0.70
CA PRO A 154 -0.16 4.86 -1.38
C PRO A 154 0.87 3.76 -1.72
N GLY A 155 0.44 2.51 -1.62
CA GLY A 155 1.06 1.35 -2.25
C GLY A 155 0.14 0.76 -3.33
N ASN A 156 0.42 -0.47 -3.74
CA ASN A 156 -0.35 -1.17 -4.79
C ASN A 156 -1.56 -1.96 -4.25
N HIS A 157 -1.71 -2.12 -2.93
CA HIS A 157 -2.87 -2.74 -2.28
C HIS A 157 -3.88 -1.71 -1.74
N ASP A 158 -3.47 -0.46 -1.53
CA ASP A 158 -4.32 0.61 -0.99
C ASP A 158 -4.49 1.84 -1.88
N MET A 159 -4.32 1.65 -3.20
CA MET A 159 -4.54 2.70 -4.19
C MET A 159 -5.97 3.27 -4.18
N GLU A 160 -6.95 2.56 -3.61
CA GLU A 160 -8.30 3.02 -3.34
C GLU A 160 -8.38 4.35 -2.55
N PHE A 161 -7.35 4.73 -1.79
CA PHE A 161 -7.28 6.06 -1.17
C PHE A 161 -7.17 7.21 -2.18
N PHE A 162 -6.94 6.92 -3.46
CA PHE A 162 -7.13 7.86 -4.57
C PHE A 162 -8.50 8.54 -4.48
N TRP A 163 -9.54 7.77 -4.19
CA TRP A 163 -10.92 8.26 -4.14
C TRP A 163 -11.14 9.24 -2.96
N PRO A 164 -11.61 10.46 -3.22
CA PRO A 164 -11.87 11.43 -2.17
C PRO A 164 -12.81 10.92 -1.08
N ARG A 165 -13.87 10.18 -1.44
CA ARG A 165 -14.83 9.67 -0.45
C ARG A 165 -14.24 8.58 0.44
N VAL A 166 -13.26 7.81 -0.04
CA VAL A 166 -12.56 6.80 0.78
C VAL A 166 -11.73 7.51 1.86
N ARG A 167 -10.98 8.56 1.49
CA ARG A 167 -10.25 9.41 2.46
C ARG A 167 -11.20 10.11 3.44
N GLU A 168 -12.32 10.64 2.95
CA GLU A 168 -13.33 11.25 3.81
C GLU A 168 -13.91 10.25 4.81
N THR A 169 -14.22 9.02 4.35
CA THR A 169 -14.73 7.95 5.22
C THR A 169 -13.68 7.56 6.28
N PHE A 170 -12.39 7.51 5.92
CA PHE A 170 -11.32 7.27 6.89
C PHE A 170 -11.34 8.29 8.03
N PHE A 171 -11.52 9.58 7.71
CA PHE A 171 -11.66 10.62 8.72
C PHE A 171 -12.92 10.45 9.56
N GLU A 172 -14.07 10.21 8.93
CA GLU A 172 -15.34 9.97 9.63
C GLU A 172 -15.23 8.81 10.63
N GLU A 173 -14.65 7.68 10.24
CA GLU A 173 -14.51 6.51 11.11
C GLU A 173 -13.55 6.79 12.29
N LEU A 174 -12.43 7.49 12.07
CA LEU A 174 -11.55 7.89 13.16
C LEU A 174 -12.22 8.89 14.12
N GLU A 175 -12.98 9.85 13.59
CA GLU A 175 -13.73 10.85 14.37
C GLU A 175 -14.84 10.20 15.23
N ARG A 176 -15.42 9.08 14.76
CA ARG A 176 -16.38 8.27 15.54
C ARG A 176 -15.72 7.56 16.72
N ILE A 177 -14.48 7.10 16.58
CA ILE A 177 -13.74 6.43 17.68
C ILE A 177 -13.43 7.43 18.79
N LYS A 178 -12.94 8.63 18.43
CA LYS A 178 -12.60 9.67 19.39
C LYS A 178 -12.84 11.03 18.74
N LYS A 179 -13.65 11.87 19.39
CA LYS A 179 -13.82 13.28 18.99
C LYS A 179 -12.50 14.01 19.23
N ILE A 180 -11.63 14.02 18.24
CA ILE A 180 -10.30 14.62 18.30
C ILE A 180 -10.36 15.97 17.59
N PRO A 181 -10.20 17.09 18.32
CA PRO A 181 -9.98 18.37 17.69
C PRO A 181 -8.75 18.28 16.77
N ALA A 182 -8.87 18.74 15.54
CA ALA A 182 -7.78 18.83 14.57
C ALA A 182 -7.23 17.50 14.00
N ILE A 183 -7.97 16.38 14.05
CA ILE A 183 -7.52 15.11 13.44
C ILE A 183 -7.20 15.26 11.95
N ARG A 184 -8.06 15.99 11.22
CA ARG A 184 -7.93 16.24 9.78
C ARG A 184 -6.69 17.07 9.41
N SER A 185 -6.23 17.95 10.30
CA SER A 185 -5.03 18.75 10.05
C SER A 185 -3.74 18.04 10.44
N ARG A 186 -3.84 16.86 11.07
CA ARG A 186 -2.68 16.08 11.56
C ARG A 186 -2.42 14.81 10.75
N ILE A 187 -3.38 14.36 9.96
CA ILE A 187 -3.22 13.24 9.04
C ILE A 187 -3.22 13.77 7.62
N GLN A 188 -2.21 13.40 6.84
CA GLN A 188 -2.06 13.81 5.45
C GLN A 188 -1.90 12.58 4.56
N PHE A 189 -2.77 12.48 3.55
CA PHE A 189 -2.55 11.56 2.43
C PHE A 189 -1.70 12.28 1.38
N LEU A 190 -0.52 11.75 1.07
CA LEU A 190 0.30 12.23 -0.04
C LEU A 190 0.08 11.30 -1.24
N PRO A 191 0.21 11.78 -2.48
CA PRO A 191 -0.13 10.99 -3.66
C PRO A 191 1.02 10.08 -4.14
N TRP A 192 2.24 10.23 -3.60
CA TRP A 192 3.39 9.40 -4.01
C TRP A 192 4.46 9.28 -2.92
N PHE A 193 5.19 10.36 -2.62
CA PHE A 193 6.33 10.30 -1.68
C PHE A 193 6.20 11.30 -0.54
N TYR A 194 6.87 11.00 0.55
CA TYR A 194 7.26 11.97 1.57
C TYR A 194 8.70 12.42 1.31
N TYR A 195 8.95 13.71 1.40
CA TYR A 195 10.28 14.27 1.19
C TYR A 195 10.57 15.41 2.17
N GLU A 196 11.68 15.26 2.90
CA GLU A 196 12.30 16.29 3.70
C GLU A 196 13.71 16.58 3.15
N PRO A 197 13.94 17.77 2.57
CA PRO A 197 15.20 18.10 1.90
C PRO A 197 16.45 17.87 2.75
N GLY A 198 17.43 17.18 2.17
CA GLY A 198 18.71 16.89 2.82
C GLY A 198 18.61 15.90 3.99
N PHE A 199 17.46 15.24 4.18
CA PHE A 199 17.25 14.34 5.30
C PHE A 199 16.58 13.02 4.94
N LEU A 200 15.38 13.05 4.36
CA LEU A 200 14.57 11.84 4.21
C LEU A 200 13.73 11.87 2.92
N TYR A 201 13.83 10.81 2.12
CA TYR A 201 12.92 10.52 1.02
C TYR A 201 12.28 9.16 1.30
N VAL A 202 10.96 9.08 1.19
CA VAL A 202 10.21 7.84 1.39
C VAL A 202 9.19 7.72 0.28
N ASP A 203 9.24 6.62 -0.46
CA ASP A 203 8.16 6.11 -1.27
C ASP A 203 7.96 4.62 -1.01
N HIS A 204 6.80 4.10 -1.39
CA HIS A 204 6.44 2.71 -1.13
C HIS A 204 7.32 1.74 -1.95
N GLY A 205 7.71 2.14 -3.16
CA GLY A 205 8.62 1.38 -4.01
C GLY A 205 7.96 0.49 -5.07
N CYS A 206 6.63 0.35 -5.08
CA CYS A 206 5.90 -0.45 -6.07
C CYS A 206 6.20 -0.05 -7.53
N GLN A 207 6.50 1.23 -7.78
CA GLN A 207 6.82 1.71 -9.13
C GLN A 207 8.15 1.18 -9.69
N TYR A 208 9.02 0.60 -8.86
CA TYR A 208 10.28 -0.01 -9.30
C TYR A 208 10.13 -1.50 -9.66
N ASP A 209 8.97 -2.10 -9.38
CA ASP A 209 8.66 -3.49 -9.72
C ASP A 209 7.69 -3.55 -10.91
N PRO A 210 8.07 -4.10 -12.08
CA PRO A 210 7.18 -4.21 -13.25
C PRO A 210 5.85 -4.93 -12.98
N ILE A 211 5.79 -5.81 -11.97
CA ILE A 211 4.56 -6.53 -11.61
C ILE A 211 3.57 -5.62 -10.87
N ASN A 212 4.08 -4.64 -10.12
CA ASN A 212 3.31 -3.82 -9.18
C ASN A 212 3.27 -2.34 -9.57
N SER A 213 3.94 -1.93 -10.64
CA SER A 213 3.96 -0.55 -11.12
C SER A 213 2.70 -0.16 -11.89
N TYR A 214 2.33 1.11 -11.79
CA TYR A 214 1.14 1.68 -12.43
C TYR A 214 1.60 2.60 -13.55
N ASP A 215 0.98 2.53 -14.73
CA ASP A 215 1.35 3.44 -15.82
C ASP A 215 1.02 4.90 -15.50
N ASN A 216 -0.08 5.12 -14.76
CA ASN A 216 -0.56 6.44 -14.36
C ASN A 216 -0.70 6.55 -12.84
N PHE A 217 0.38 6.33 -12.09
CA PHE A 217 0.34 6.23 -10.62
C PHE A 217 -0.38 7.36 -9.87
N LEU A 218 -0.27 8.63 -10.31
CA LEU A 218 -0.96 9.76 -9.67
C LEU A 218 -2.42 9.92 -10.13
N TYR A 219 -2.81 9.24 -11.20
CA TYR A 219 -4.16 9.23 -11.75
C TYR A 219 -4.53 7.85 -12.33
N PRO A 220 -4.62 6.80 -11.49
CA PRO A 220 -4.64 5.41 -11.94
C PRO A 220 -6.07 4.95 -12.26
N LEU A 221 -6.77 5.68 -13.13
CA LEU A 221 -8.11 5.31 -13.58
C LEU A 221 -8.05 4.33 -14.74
N LEU A 222 -8.96 3.36 -14.76
CA LEU A 222 -9.11 2.43 -15.87
C LEU A 222 -9.74 3.16 -17.09
N PRO A 223 -9.06 3.27 -18.24
CA PRO A 223 -9.55 4.07 -19.38
C PRO A 223 -10.97 3.70 -19.86
N ASN A 224 -11.32 2.42 -19.80
CA ASN A 224 -12.60 1.91 -20.29
C ASN A 224 -13.74 2.02 -19.28
N ASN A 225 -13.40 2.27 -18.02
CA ASN A 225 -14.37 2.45 -16.96
C ASN A 225 -13.73 3.35 -15.88
N PRO A 226 -13.79 4.68 -16.04
CA PRO A 226 -13.14 5.64 -15.13
C PRO A 226 -13.77 5.69 -13.74
N ARG A 227 -14.70 4.78 -13.41
CA ARG A 227 -15.19 4.51 -12.05
C ARG A 227 -14.34 3.47 -11.33
N GLN A 228 -13.43 2.80 -12.02
CA GLN A 228 -12.55 1.76 -11.48
C GLN A 228 -11.09 2.21 -11.62
N LEU A 229 -10.23 1.69 -10.77
CA LEU A 229 -8.78 1.84 -10.83
C LEU A 229 -8.17 0.87 -11.84
N ASP A 230 -7.12 1.31 -12.51
CA ASP A 230 -6.29 0.49 -13.39
C ASP A 230 -5.24 -0.26 -12.55
N LEU A 231 -5.57 -1.48 -12.16
CA LEU A 231 -4.73 -2.27 -11.26
C LEU A 231 -3.52 -2.85 -12.01
N PRO A 232 -2.32 -2.87 -11.39
CA PRO A 232 -1.15 -3.52 -11.95
C PRO A 232 -1.32 -5.04 -11.95
N PHE A 233 -0.41 -5.74 -12.65
CA PHE A 233 -0.53 -7.18 -12.86
C PHE A 233 -0.58 -7.97 -11.55
N GLY A 234 0.26 -7.61 -10.57
CA GLY A 234 0.27 -8.23 -9.25
C GLY A 234 -1.06 -8.11 -8.54
N SER A 235 -1.61 -6.88 -8.44
CA SER A 235 -2.92 -6.64 -7.85
C SER A 235 -4.05 -7.39 -8.57
N PHE A 236 -3.94 -7.55 -9.89
CA PHE A 236 -4.87 -8.38 -10.67
C PHE A 236 -4.80 -9.85 -10.27
N LEU A 237 -3.60 -10.41 -10.10
CA LEU A 237 -3.42 -11.80 -9.68
C LEU A 237 -3.92 -12.04 -8.24
N VAL A 238 -3.67 -11.11 -7.31
CA VAL A 238 -4.21 -11.19 -5.94
C VAL A 238 -5.72 -11.35 -5.98
N ARG A 239 -6.39 -10.38 -6.62
CA ARG A 239 -7.84 -10.30 -6.69
C ARG A 239 -8.49 -11.52 -7.34
N TYR A 240 -7.98 -11.97 -8.48
CA TYR A 240 -8.68 -12.94 -9.31
C TYR A 240 -8.11 -14.37 -9.24
N LEU A 241 -6.96 -14.58 -8.59
CA LEU A 241 -6.33 -15.90 -8.45
C LEU A 241 -5.99 -16.23 -6.99
N PHE A 242 -5.14 -15.45 -6.32
CA PHE A 242 -4.62 -15.83 -5.00
C PHE A 242 -5.71 -15.88 -3.92
N ASN A 243 -6.62 -14.89 -3.90
CA ASN A 243 -7.79 -14.89 -3.00
C ASN A 243 -8.67 -16.16 -3.10
N LEU A 244 -8.63 -16.88 -4.23
CA LEU A 244 -9.36 -18.13 -4.40
C LEU A 244 -8.55 -19.34 -3.93
N ILE A 245 -7.24 -19.30 -4.15
CA ILE A 245 -6.32 -20.33 -3.70
C ILE A 245 -6.27 -20.35 -2.17
N GLU A 246 -6.13 -19.20 -1.53
CA GLU A 246 -6.09 -19.05 -0.06
C GLU A 246 -7.36 -19.56 0.61
N LYS A 247 -8.53 -19.41 -0.03
CA LYS A 247 -9.79 -20.01 0.43
C LYS A 247 -9.78 -21.53 0.43
N THR A 248 -8.99 -22.15 -0.45
CA THR A 248 -8.91 -23.61 -0.59
C THR A 248 -7.72 -24.23 0.14
N ASP A 249 -6.61 -23.50 0.27
CA ASP A 249 -5.43 -23.91 1.01
C ASP A 249 -4.82 -22.69 1.74
N PRO A 250 -5.17 -22.50 3.03
CA PRO A 250 -4.61 -21.43 3.85
C PRO A 250 -3.08 -21.50 4.02
N LEU A 251 -2.43 -22.62 3.70
CA LEU A 251 -0.97 -22.73 3.75
C LEU A 251 -0.28 -22.03 2.57
N ALA A 252 -1.04 -21.61 1.55
CA ALA A 252 -0.50 -20.96 0.36
C ALA A 252 0.28 -19.67 0.66
N ASP A 253 -0.18 -18.88 1.63
CA ASP A 253 0.45 -17.59 1.99
C ASP A 253 1.85 -17.76 2.64
N ASN A 254 2.12 -18.91 3.26
CA ASN A 254 3.43 -19.18 3.87
C ASN A 254 4.58 -19.32 2.85
N PHE A 255 4.27 -19.38 1.54
CA PHE A 255 5.27 -19.55 0.50
C PHE A 255 5.61 -18.22 -0.17
N LYS A 256 6.75 -17.63 0.22
CA LYS A 256 7.34 -16.49 -0.48
C LYS A 256 8.61 -16.91 -1.25
N PRO A 257 8.68 -16.72 -2.59
CA PRO A 257 7.65 -16.17 -3.48
C PRO A 257 6.50 -17.15 -3.81
N PRO A 258 5.31 -16.68 -4.23
CA PRO A 258 4.13 -17.50 -4.54
C PRO A 258 4.36 -18.63 -5.56
N ILE A 259 5.33 -18.46 -6.47
CA ILE A 259 5.77 -19.50 -7.40
C ILE A 259 6.23 -20.79 -6.68
N LYS A 260 6.79 -20.67 -5.47
CA LYS A 260 7.15 -21.84 -4.66
C LYS A 260 5.92 -22.63 -4.23
N TYR A 261 4.82 -21.96 -3.87
CA TYR A 261 3.56 -22.64 -3.57
C TYR A 261 3.04 -23.39 -4.79
N ILE A 262 3.05 -22.76 -5.98
CA ILE A 262 2.59 -23.42 -7.20
C ILE A 262 3.38 -24.71 -7.45
N ASN A 263 4.71 -24.68 -7.27
CA ASN A 263 5.55 -25.87 -7.41
C ASN A 263 5.24 -26.95 -6.37
N VAL A 264 5.01 -26.57 -5.11
CA VAL A 264 4.66 -27.51 -4.04
C VAL A 264 3.25 -28.08 -4.24
N ALA A 265 2.29 -27.25 -4.63
CA ALA A 265 0.93 -27.66 -4.94
C ALA A 265 0.91 -28.63 -6.14
N LEU A 266 1.70 -28.37 -7.18
CA LEU A 266 1.87 -29.27 -8.33
C LEU A 266 2.49 -30.62 -7.94
N GLN A 267 3.41 -30.64 -6.97
CA GLN A 267 4.00 -31.89 -6.48
C GLN A 267 3.04 -32.70 -5.61
N ARG A 268 2.11 -32.03 -4.90
CA ARG A 268 1.19 -32.67 -3.97
C ARG A 268 -0.08 -33.19 -4.63
N ASP A 269 -0.71 -32.37 -5.48
CA ASP A 269 -1.91 -32.74 -6.20
C ASP A 269 -1.95 -32.04 -7.58
N PRO A 270 -1.22 -32.59 -8.58
CA PRO A 270 -1.14 -31.98 -9.90
C PRO A 270 -2.49 -31.93 -10.62
N LEU A 271 -3.39 -32.88 -10.33
CA LEU A 271 -4.71 -32.92 -10.96
C LEU A 271 -5.59 -31.78 -10.45
N HIS A 272 -5.60 -31.55 -9.13
CA HIS A 272 -6.34 -30.44 -8.53
C HIS A 272 -5.81 -29.08 -8.96
N VAL A 273 -4.49 -28.91 -9.05
CA VAL A 273 -3.88 -27.68 -9.58
C VAL A 273 -4.25 -27.48 -11.05
N ALA A 274 -4.18 -28.51 -11.89
CA ALA A 274 -4.57 -28.43 -13.29
C ALA A 274 -6.07 -28.12 -13.48
N GLN A 275 -6.94 -28.67 -12.63
CA GLN A 275 -8.37 -28.35 -12.61
C GLN A 275 -8.62 -26.90 -12.18
N THR A 276 -7.90 -26.40 -11.18
CA THR A 276 -7.99 -24.99 -10.75
C THR A 276 -7.48 -24.07 -11.87
N ILE A 277 -6.30 -24.32 -12.42
CA ILE A 277 -5.76 -23.55 -13.55
C ILE A 277 -6.75 -23.55 -14.72
N SER A 278 -7.23 -24.71 -15.17
CA SER A 278 -8.17 -24.79 -16.30
C SER A 278 -9.53 -24.14 -16.02
N ARG A 279 -9.98 -24.07 -14.76
CA ARG A 279 -11.24 -23.43 -14.38
C ARG A 279 -11.14 -21.90 -14.25
N TYR A 280 -10.00 -21.38 -13.80
CA TYR A 280 -9.85 -19.96 -13.47
C TYR A 280 -9.03 -19.18 -14.51
N VAL A 281 -7.97 -19.76 -15.10
CA VAL A 281 -7.12 -19.07 -16.09
C VAL A 281 -7.88 -18.62 -17.34
N PRO A 282 -8.83 -19.38 -17.94
CA PRO A 282 -9.60 -18.87 -19.09
C PRO A 282 -10.53 -17.70 -18.75
N ALA A 283 -10.97 -17.58 -17.49
CA ALA A 283 -11.74 -16.43 -17.03
C ALA A 283 -10.80 -15.22 -16.80
N LEU A 284 -9.63 -15.46 -16.20
CA LEU A 284 -8.57 -14.45 -16.04
C LEU A 284 -8.13 -13.87 -17.38
N LEU A 285 -7.82 -14.73 -18.35
CA LEU A 285 -7.41 -14.33 -19.71
C LEU A 285 -8.52 -13.56 -20.42
N ARG A 286 -9.79 -13.93 -20.25
CA ARG A 286 -10.92 -13.17 -20.83
C ARG A 286 -11.06 -11.79 -20.21
N ILE A 287 -10.92 -11.68 -18.89
CA ILE A 287 -10.93 -10.39 -18.19
C ILE A 287 -9.73 -9.56 -18.65
N TRP A 288 -8.54 -10.16 -18.71
CA TRP A 288 -7.31 -9.52 -19.17
C TRP A 288 -7.41 -9.01 -20.61
N VAL A 289 -7.79 -9.87 -21.56
CA VAL A 289 -8.02 -9.48 -22.97
C VAL A 289 -9.06 -8.37 -23.03
N LYS A 290 -10.17 -8.44 -22.29
CA LYS A 290 -11.16 -7.36 -22.29
C LYS A 290 -10.58 -6.04 -21.76
N SER A 291 -9.77 -6.07 -20.70
CA SER A 291 -9.14 -4.89 -20.12
C SER A 291 -8.10 -4.25 -21.07
N VAL A 292 -7.30 -5.06 -21.76
CA VAL A 292 -6.20 -4.58 -22.63
C VAL A 292 -6.67 -4.25 -24.05
N SER A 293 -7.58 -5.04 -24.63
CA SER A 293 -7.93 -4.94 -26.07
C SER A 293 -8.96 -3.87 -26.40
N SER A 294 -9.59 -3.25 -25.40
CA SER A 294 -10.70 -2.31 -25.59
C SER A 294 -10.38 -0.90 -25.14
N GLN A 295 -9.10 -0.54 -25.00
CA GLN A 295 -8.69 0.77 -24.50
C GLN A 295 -9.21 1.90 -25.39
N ASN A 296 -9.98 2.81 -24.79
CA ASN A 296 -10.42 4.04 -25.40
C ASN A 296 -9.24 5.03 -25.48
N PRO A 297 -8.65 5.28 -26.67
CA PRO A 297 -7.41 6.06 -26.77
C PRO A 297 -7.56 7.51 -26.28
N SER A 298 -8.75 8.10 -26.44
CA SER A 298 -8.99 9.48 -25.98
C SER A 298 -9.00 9.57 -24.46
N GLU A 299 -9.58 8.58 -23.78
CA GLU A 299 -9.58 8.49 -22.32
C GLU A 299 -8.18 8.17 -21.77
N GLN A 300 -7.45 7.27 -22.42
CA GLN A 300 -6.06 6.98 -22.06
C GLN A 300 -5.20 8.24 -22.13
N HIS A 301 -5.31 9.01 -23.22
CA HIS A 301 -4.59 10.28 -23.36
C HIS A 301 -5.00 11.30 -22.28
N ARG A 302 -6.30 11.40 -21.96
CA ARG A 302 -6.80 12.28 -20.90
C ARG A 302 -6.23 11.92 -19.53
N ILE A 303 -6.16 10.62 -19.23
CA ILE A 303 -5.61 10.09 -17.98
C ILE A 303 -4.12 10.42 -17.87
N GLU A 304 -3.36 10.18 -18.94
CA GLU A 304 -1.93 10.51 -19.00
C GLU A 304 -1.68 12.01 -18.81
N GLN A 305 -2.47 12.87 -19.47
CA GLN A 305 -2.38 14.33 -19.31
C GLN A 305 -2.63 14.76 -17.86
N GLU A 306 -3.64 14.20 -17.20
CA GLU A 306 -3.95 14.51 -15.80
C GLU A 306 -2.87 13.98 -14.84
N ASN A 307 -2.34 12.79 -15.08
CA ASN A 307 -1.18 12.26 -14.34
C ASN A 307 0.03 13.21 -14.45
N ASN A 308 0.36 13.66 -15.65
CA ASN A 308 1.44 14.62 -15.90
C ASN A 308 1.19 15.98 -15.23
N ARG A 309 -0.06 16.47 -15.27
CA ARG A 309 -0.44 17.69 -14.54
C ARG A 309 -0.21 17.55 -13.03
N ARG A 310 -0.54 16.39 -12.46
CA ARG A 310 -0.31 16.10 -11.04
C ARG A 310 1.17 16.00 -10.68
N LEU A 311 2.01 15.44 -11.56
CA LEU A 311 3.47 15.44 -11.39
C LEU A 311 4.02 16.89 -11.29
N VAL A 312 3.56 17.77 -12.18
CA VAL A 312 3.95 19.20 -12.16
C VAL A 312 3.47 19.89 -10.86
N ALA A 313 2.24 19.61 -10.44
CA ALA A 313 1.70 20.14 -9.19
C ALA A 313 2.50 19.65 -7.96
N LEU A 314 2.89 18.38 -7.94
CA LEU A 314 3.70 17.78 -6.88
C LEU A 314 5.10 18.41 -6.81
N ALA A 315 5.75 18.59 -7.97
CA ALA A 315 7.04 19.29 -8.08
C ALA A 315 6.97 20.69 -7.46
N LYS A 316 5.92 21.46 -7.83
CA LYS A 316 5.69 22.80 -7.30
C LYS A 316 5.40 22.80 -5.80
N GLN A 317 4.59 21.87 -5.31
CA GLN A 317 4.23 21.75 -3.89
C GLN A 317 5.47 21.48 -3.01
N HIS A 318 6.36 20.60 -3.45
CA HIS A 318 7.58 20.26 -2.72
C HIS A 318 8.77 21.17 -3.03
N GLN A 319 8.59 22.17 -3.92
CA GLN A 319 9.66 23.07 -4.39
C GLN A 319 10.86 22.29 -4.98
N ILE A 320 10.57 21.18 -5.66
CA ILE A 320 11.54 20.33 -6.33
C ILE A 320 11.54 20.70 -7.82
N PRO A 321 12.70 20.83 -8.49
CA PRO A 321 12.75 21.02 -9.93
C PRO A 321 12.01 19.90 -10.66
N LEU A 322 11.19 20.25 -11.66
CA LEU A 322 10.45 19.26 -12.44
C LEU A 322 11.39 18.23 -13.08
N SER A 323 12.60 18.64 -13.50
CA SER A 323 13.62 17.72 -14.03
C SER A 323 14.02 16.63 -13.05
N THR A 324 14.10 16.92 -11.75
CA THR A 324 14.39 15.93 -10.70
C THR A 324 13.23 14.96 -10.55
N ILE A 325 11.98 15.44 -10.56
CA ILE A 325 10.79 14.57 -10.54
C ILE A 325 10.76 13.68 -11.79
N SER A 326 11.03 14.23 -12.97
CA SER A 326 11.12 13.46 -14.21
C SER A 326 12.22 12.40 -14.18
N GLN A 327 13.37 12.69 -13.55
CA GLN A 327 14.42 11.70 -13.33
C GLN A 327 13.96 10.56 -12.41
N LEU A 328 13.25 10.87 -11.32
CA LEU A 328 12.68 9.84 -10.45
C LEU A 328 11.67 8.95 -11.19
N VAL A 329 10.77 9.55 -11.97
CA VAL A 329 9.81 8.81 -12.81
C VAL A 329 10.52 7.97 -13.87
N SER A 330 11.66 8.42 -14.41
CA SER A 330 12.44 7.63 -15.39
C SER A 330 13.05 6.35 -14.81
N LEU A 331 13.11 6.23 -13.48
CA LEU A 331 13.53 5.02 -12.79
C LEU A 331 12.38 4.01 -12.63
N TRP A 332 11.13 4.42 -12.87
CA TRP A 332 9.98 3.54 -12.74
C TRP A 332 9.96 2.47 -13.83
N SER A 333 9.57 1.28 -13.42
CA SER A 333 9.29 0.16 -14.29
C SER A 333 7.96 0.38 -15.02
N ARG A 334 7.89 0.03 -16.31
CA ARG A 334 6.61 -0.06 -17.02
C ARG A 334 5.80 -1.22 -16.48
N SER A 335 4.48 -1.04 -16.38
CA SER A 335 3.57 -2.10 -15.96
C SER A 335 3.66 -3.27 -16.94
N LEU A 336 3.70 -4.50 -16.43
CA LEU A 336 3.66 -5.70 -17.29
C LEU A 336 2.35 -5.89 -18.05
N LEU A 337 1.30 -5.12 -17.72
CA LEU A 337 0.01 -5.20 -18.41
C LEU A 337 -0.01 -4.46 -19.75
N HIS A 338 0.94 -3.54 -20.01
CA HIS A 338 0.88 -2.60 -21.13
C HIS A 338 2.18 -2.43 -21.92
#